data_AF-A0A0M9YTC6-F1
#
_entry.id   AF-A0A0M9YTC6-F1
#
_cell.length_a   1.000
_cell.length_b   1.000
_cell.length_c   1.000
_cell.angle_alpha   90.00
_cell.angle_beta   90.00
_cell.angle_gamma   90.00
#
_symmetry.space_group_name_H-M   'P 1'
#
loop_
_entity.id
_entity.type
_entity.pdbx_description
1 polymer ?
#
loop_
_entity_poly.entity_id
_entity_poly.type
_entity_poly.pdbx_seq_one_letter_code
_entity_poly.pdbx_strand_id
1 'polypeptide(L)'
;MLATAKLRSRTKTAARTAVKALRYCCISGIVAVLVDGGQLIRTGDALDRFGGGDLPDGQQSWYGRHVAKAYRKTHGGDAIRVWARHRTTGRWIHVHVYAPADPALLVGLRSYKATRHLADRANFAEAA
;
A
#
# COMPACT_ATOMS: atom_id res chain seq x y z
N MET A 1 22.84 12.47 17.41
CA MET A 1 21.46 11.94 17.29
C MET A 1 20.35 12.94 17.69
N LEU A 2 20.57 13.88 18.61
CA LEU A 2 19.56 14.86 19.07
C LEU A 2 19.06 15.85 17.98
N ALA A 3 19.94 16.26 17.06
CA ALA A 3 19.57 17.18 15.97
C ALA A 3 18.49 16.58 15.05
N THR A 4 18.58 15.29 14.74
CA THR A 4 17.65 14.55 13.89
C THR A 4 16.27 14.40 14.53
N ALA A 5 16.21 14.18 15.85
CA ALA A 5 14.96 14.11 16.60
C ALA A 5 14.25 15.47 16.68
N LYS A 6 15.02 16.56 16.89
CA LYS A 6 14.50 17.94 16.91
C LYS A 6 13.95 18.36 15.54
N LEU A 7 14.64 17.99 14.47
CA LEU A 7 14.18 18.24 13.10
C LEU A 7 12.89 17.47 12.80
N ARG A 8 12.83 16.18 13.15
CA ARG A 8 11.63 15.34 13.01
C ARG A 8 10.43 15.90 13.78
N SER A 9 10.64 16.41 15.00
CA SER A 9 9.58 17.05 15.80
C SER A 9 9.04 18.31 15.12
N ARG A 10 9.93 19.20 14.66
CA ARG A 10 9.54 20.43 13.94
C ARG A 10 8.78 20.13 12.64
N THR A 11 9.24 19.16 11.85
CA THR A 11 8.54 18.72 10.64
C THR A 11 7.14 18.20 10.95
N LYS A 12 6.97 17.41 12.02
CA LYS A 12 5.65 16.93 12.45
C LYS A 12 4.73 18.08 12.87
N THR A 13 5.25 19.08 13.58
CA THR A 13 4.47 20.26 13.99
C THR A 13 4.03 21.10 12.78
N ALA A 14 4.95 21.41 11.85
CA ALA A 14 4.63 22.15 10.64
C ALA A 14 3.65 21.38 9.73
N ALA A 15 3.78 20.06 9.65
CA ALA A 15 2.84 19.22 8.90
C ALA A 15 1.41 19.28 9.49
N ARG A 16 1.26 19.48 10.81
CA ARG A 16 -0.07 19.56 11.44
C ARG A 16 -0.82 20.84 11.09
N THR A 17 -0.11 21.91 10.77
CA THR A 17 -0.68 23.22 10.40
C THR A 17 -0.82 23.40 8.89
N ALA A 18 -0.31 22.47 8.10
CA ALA A 18 -0.40 22.51 6.64
C ALA A 18 -1.73 21.95 6.10
N VAL A 19 -2.01 22.25 4.82
CA VAL A 19 -3.14 21.66 4.11
C VAL A 19 -3.10 20.13 4.15
N LYS A 20 -4.28 19.51 4.18
CA LYS A 20 -4.48 18.08 4.48
C LYS A 20 -3.57 17.16 3.65
N ALA A 21 -3.33 17.48 2.38
CA ALA A 21 -2.42 16.73 1.51
C ALA A 21 -0.96 16.76 1.99
N LEU A 22 -0.42 17.97 2.21
CA LEU A 22 0.95 18.15 2.69
C LEU A 22 1.15 17.48 4.05
N ARG A 23 0.15 17.57 4.93
CA ARG A 23 0.16 16.89 6.24
C ARG A 23 0.38 15.39 6.11
N TYR A 24 -0.41 14.71 5.28
CA TYR A 24 -0.37 13.25 5.17
C TYR A 24 0.87 12.75 4.43
N CYS A 25 1.36 13.49 3.43
CA CYS A 25 2.63 13.21 2.78
C CYS A 25 3.78 13.33 3.79
N CYS A 26 3.84 14.42 4.57
CA CYS A 26 4.89 14.60 5.58
C CYS A 26 4.82 13.59 6.73
N ILE A 27 3.62 13.17 7.15
CA ILE A 27 3.46 12.11 8.19
C ILE A 27 3.97 10.76 7.66
N SER A 28 3.67 10.44 6.41
CA SER A 28 4.13 9.20 5.77
C SER A 28 5.64 9.22 5.49
N GLY A 29 6.20 10.42 5.27
CA GLY A 29 7.64 10.64 5.18
C GLY A 29 8.30 9.80 4.10
N ILE A 30 9.36 9.07 4.47
CA ILE A 30 10.11 8.21 3.55
C ILE A 30 9.23 7.15 2.87
N VAL A 31 8.17 6.67 3.52
CA VAL A 31 7.28 5.65 2.93
C VAL A 31 6.55 6.21 1.71
N ALA A 32 6.14 7.48 1.73
CA ALA A 32 5.53 8.10 0.55
C ALA A 32 6.53 8.19 -0.61
N VAL A 33 7.79 8.55 -0.32
CA VAL A 33 8.87 8.58 -1.33
C VAL A 33 9.12 7.20 -1.94
N LEU A 34 9.15 6.15 -1.11
CA LEU A 34 9.35 4.78 -1.58
C LEU A 34 8.16 4.28 -2.42
N VAL A 35 6.94 4.72 -2.11
CA VAL A 35 5.74 4.41 -2.92
C VAL A 35 5.78 5.16 -4.25
N ASP A 36 6.08 6.45 -4.23
CA ASP A 36 6.18 7.28 -5.44
C ASP A 36 7.31 6.78 -6.36
N GLY A 37 8.42 6.30 -5.77
CA GLY A 37 9.54 5.66 -6.48
C GLY A 37 9.30 4.20 -6.88
N GLY A 38 8.12 3.63 -6.61
CA GLY A 38 7.76 2.27 -7.02
C GLY A 38 8.45 1.14 -6.25
N GLN A 39 9.25 1.46 -5.21
CA GLN A 39 9.91 0.48 -4.34
C GLN A 39 8.92 -0.15 -3.35
N LEU A 40 7.82 0.53 -3.06
CA LEU A 40 6.68 0.02 -2.33
C LEU A 40 5.40 0.20 -3.16
N ILE A 41 4.44 -0.70 -3.01
CA ILE A 41 3.19 -0.68 -3.75
C ILE A 41 1.97 -0.84 -2.84
N ARG A 42 0.88 -0.14 -3.14
CA ARG A 42 -0.42 -0.34 -2.48
C ARG A 42 -1.13 -1.52 -3.14
N THR A 43 -2.00 -2.22 -2.42
CA THR A 43 -2.72 -3.38 -2.99
C THR A 43 -3.60 -3.01 -4.19
N GLY A 44 -4.19 -1.82 -4.22
CA GLY A 44 -4.95 -1.35 -5.39
C GLY A 44 -4.06 -1.21 -6.64
N ASP A 45 -2.87 -0.60 -6.50
CA ASP A 45 -1.93 -0.46 -7.62
C ASP A 45 -1.41 -1.82 -8.10
N ALA A 46 -1.17 -2.76 -7.17
CA ALA A 46 -0.80 -4.12 -7.52
C ALA A 46 -1.93 -4.82 -8.30
N LEU A 47 -3.17 -4.67 -7.84
CA LEU A 47 -4.34 -5.23 -8.48
C LEU A 47 -4.56 -4.66 -9.89
N ASP A 48 -4.31 -3.36 -10.10
CA ASP A 48 -4.30 -2.77 -11.45
C ASP A 48 -3.31 -3.48 -12.37
N ARG A 49 -2.09 -3.74 -11.90
CA ARG A 49 -1.05 -4.46 -12.69
C ARG A 49 -1.46 -5.88 -13.05
N PHE A 50 -2.20 -6.55 -12.17
CA PHE A 50 -2.73 -7.90 -12.42
C PHE A 50 -4.01 -7.91 -13.27
N GLY A 51 -4.50 -6.75 -13.70
CA GLY A 51 -5.70 -6.60 -14.52
C GLY A 51 -7.02 -6.70 -13.73
N GLY A 52 -7.01 -6.39 -12.43
CA GLY A 52 -8.20 -6.33 -11.57
C GLY A 52 -8.53 -4.92 -11.06
N GLY A 53 -8.00 -3.87 -11.69
CA GLY A 53 -8.21 -2.48 -11.28
C GLY A 53 -9.65 -1.98 -11.41
N ASP A 54 -10.45 -2.68 -12.22
CA ASP A 54 -11.88 -2.43 -12.46
C ASP A 54 -12.80 -3.10 -11.44
N LEU A 55 -12.25 -3.94 -10.54
CA LEU A 55 -13.05 -4.55 -9.49
C LEU A 55 -13.68 -3.48 -8.59
N PRO A 56 -14.91 -3.69 -8.09
CA PRO A 56 -15.54 -2.76 -7.16
C PRO A 56 -14.68 -2.49 -5.92
N ASP A 57 -14.69 -1.27 -5.40
CA ASP A 57 -13.89 -0.84 -4.23
C ASP A 57 -13.98 -1.82 -3.04
N GLY A 58 -15.17 -2.38 -2.79
CA GLY A 58 -15.38 -3.39 -1.76
C GLY A 58 -14.53 -4.65 -2.00
N GLN A 59 -14.45 -5.13 -3.23
CA GLN A 59 -13.63 -6.29 -3.59
C GLN A 59 -12.14 -5.98 -3.53
N GLN A 60 -11.71 -4.79 -3.96
CA GLN A 60 -10.31 -4.36 -3.82
C GLN A 60 -9.89 -4.30 -2.34
N SER A 61 -10.78 -3.82 -1.47
CA SER A 61 -10.57 -3.80 -0.02
C SER A 61 -10.47 -5.21 0.57
N TRP A 62 -11.32 -6.15 0.12
CA TRP A 62 -11.24 -7.55 0.52
C TRP A 62 -9.94 -8.20 0.07
N TYR A 63 -9.50 -7.98 -1.17
CA TYR A 63 -8.18 -8.41 -1.64
C TYR A 63 -7.07 -7.91 -0.69
N GLY A 64 -7.08 -6.62 -0.34
CA GLY A 64 -6.12 -6.05 0.61
C GLY A 64 -6.10 -6.74 1.97
N ARG A 65 -7.26 -7.19 2.48
CA ARG A 65 -7.34 -7.97 3.73
C ARG A 65 -6.69 -9.35 3.61
N HIS A 66 -6.86 -10.01 2.46
CA HIS A 66 -6.22 -11.29 2.18
C HIS A 66 -4.70 -11.17 2.09
N VAL A 67 -4.20 -10.12 1.41
CA VAL A 67 -2.76 -9.81 1.37
C VAL A 67 -2.22 -9.54 2.78
N ALA A 68 -2.89 -8.71 3.59
CA ALA A 68 -2.44 -8.42 4.95
C ALA A 68 -2.38 -9.68 5.83
N LYS A 69 -3.35 -10.59 5.67
CA LYS A 69 -3.34 -11.89 6.35
C LYS A 69 -2.16 -12.75 5.89
N ALA A 70 -1.89 -12.81 4.59
CA ALA A 70 -0.76 -13.56 4.03
C ALA A 70 0.58 -12.99 4.52
N TYR A 71 0.73 -11.66 4.48
CA TYR A 71 1.94 -10.97 4.92
C TYR A 71 2.24 -11.25 6.39
N ARG A 72 1.23 -11.15 7.27
CA ARG A 72 1.38 -11.49 8.70
C ARG A 72 1.85 -12.92 8.93
N LYS A 73 1.34 -13.86 8.13
CA LYS A 73 1.73 -15.26 8.23
C LYS A 73 3.21 -15.46 7.86
N THR A 74 3.71 -14.74 6.86
CA THR A 74 5.09 -14.86 6.38
C THR A 74 6.10 -14.09 7.23
N HIS A 75 5.75 -12.87 7.66
CA HIS A 75 6.69 -11.92 8.26
C HIS A 75 6.49 -11.72 9.78
N GLY A 76 5.47 -12.33 10.38
CA GLY A 76 5.20 -12.24 11.82
C GLY A 76 4.67 -10.88 12.30
N GLY A 77 4.28 -9.97 11.39
CA GLY A 77 3.80 -8.64 11.74
C GLY A 77 3.01 -7.97 10.61
N ASP A 78 2.46 -6.78 10.90
CA ASP A 78 1.76 -5.98 9.91
C ASP A 78 2.75 -5.28 8.97
N ALA A 79 2.40 -5.19 7.70
CA ALA A 79 3.13 -4.38 6.73
C ALA A 79 3.10 -2.89 7.10
N ILE A 80 4.12 -2.16 6.66
CA ILE A 80 4.21 -0.70 6.82
C ILE A 80 3.00 -0.04 6.13
N ARG A 81 2.57 1.11 6.64
CA ARG A 81 1.41 1.85 6.13
C ARG A 81 1.79 3.23 5.60
N VAL A 82 1.03 3.69 4.62
CA VAL A 82 1.14 5.01 4.00
C VAL A 82 -0.23 5.68 3.98
N TRP A 83 -0.27 7.00 4.17
CA TRP A 83 -1.49 7.75 3.85
C TRP A 83 -1.60 7.93 2.35
N ALA A 84 -2.72 7.49 1.79
CA ALA A 84 -3.03 7.61 0.37
C ALA A 84 -4.39 8.28 0.20
N ARG A 85 -4.56 9.02 -0.90
CA ARG A 85 -5.86 9.52 -1.31
C ARG A 85 -6.59 8.40 -2.07
N HIS A 86 -7.76 8.01 -1.57
CA HIS A 86 -8.63 7.04 -2.21
C HIS A 86 -9.10 7.59 -3.56
N ARG A 87 -8.99 6.78 -4.62
CA ARG A 87 -9.20 7.24 -6.00
C ARG A 87 -10.66 7.64 -6.26
N THR A 88 -11.62 6.85 -5.79
CA THR A 88 -13.06 7.08 -6.04
C THR A 88 -13.66 8.11 -5.10
N THR A 89 -13.37 8.02 -3.79
CA THR A 89 -14.01 8.86 -2.77
C THR A 89 -13.22 10.13 -2.45
N GLY A 90 -11.98 10.25 -2.93
CA GLY A 90 -11.08 11.36 -2.63
C GLY A 90 -10.65 11.48 -1.17
N ARG A 91 -11.09 10.56 -0.29
CA ARG A 91 -10.78 10.54 1.14
C ARG A 91 -9.36 10.07 1.38
N TRP A 92 -8.70 10.62 2.39
CA TRP A 92 -7.41 10.13 2.83
C TRP A 92 -7.61 8.89 3.70
N ILE A 93 -6.91 7.82 3.36
CA ILE A 93 -6.96 6.53 4.05
C ILE A 93 -5.55 6.04 4.33
N HIS A 94 -5.39 5.27 5.40
CA HIS A 94 -4.10 4.72 5.80
C HIS A 94 -4.04 3.25 5.36
N VAL A 95 -3.22 2.93 4.38
CA VAL A 95 -3.20 1.61 3.71
C VAL A 95 -1.86 0.92 3.87
N HIS A 96 -1.86 -0.41 3.92
CA HIS A 96 -0.62 -1.18 3.90
C HIS A 96 0.06 -1.10 2.54
N VAL A 97 1.39 -1.10 2.56
CA VAL A 97 2.24 -1.12 1.38
C VAL A 97 3.24 -2.26 1.48
N TYR A 98 3.59 -2.81 0.33
CA TYR A 98 4.37 -4.05 0.21
C TYR A 98 5.51 -3.84 -0.78
N ALA A 99 6.55 -4.67 -0.72
CA ALA A 99 7.47 -4.77 -1.84
C ALA A 99 6.68 -5.29 -3.07
N PRO A 100 6.92 -4.77 -4.30
CA PRO A 100 6.20 -5.22 -5.48
C PRO A 100 6.27 -6.72 -5.75
N ALA A 101 7.37 -7.37 -5.36
CA ALA A 101 7.60 -8.81 -5.49
C ALA A 101 7.30 -9.59 -4.18
N ASP A 102 6.57 -9.00 -3.24
CA ASP A 102 6.23 -9.70 -2.00
C ASP A 102 5.26 -10.86 -2.28
N PRO A 103 5.57 -12.11 -1.86
CA PRO A 103 4.72 -13.27 -2.13
C PRO A 103 3.32 -13.15 -1.52
N ALA A 104 3.12 -12.30 -0.51
CA ALA A 104 1.81 -12.04 0.07
C ALA A 104 0.81 -11.47 -0.93
N LEU A 105 1.27 -10.71 -1.94
CA LEU A 105 0.42 -10.17 -3.01
C LEU A 105 -0.20 -11.32 -3.82
N LEU A 106 0.64 -12.24 -4.28
CA LEU A 106 0.22 -13.40 -5.07
C LEU A 106 -0.61 -14.40 -4.24
N VAL A 107 -0.23 -14.66 -2.99
CA VAL A 107 -1.02 -15.49 -2.06
C VAL A 107 -2.39 -14.85 -1.81
N GLY A 108 -2.44 -13.52 -1.65
CA GLY A 108 -3.67 -12.76 -1.53
C GLY A 108 -4.60 -13.00 -2.72
N LEU A 109 -4.07 -12.86 -3.96
CA LEU A 109 -4.82 -13.07 -5.20
C LEU A 109 -5.44 -14.46 -5.26
N ARG A 110 -4.62 -15.49 -5.02
CA ARG A 110 -5.02 -16.91 -5.08
C ARG A 110 -6.07 -17.27 -4.02
N SER A 111 -5.99 -16.65 -2.84
CA SER A 111 -6.86 -16.98 -1.70
C SER A 111 -8.22 -16.31 -1.74
N TYR A 112 -8.38 -15.19 -2.46
CA TYR A 112 -9.65 -14.47 -2.54
C TYR A 112 -10.42 -14.83 -3.80
N LYS A 113 -11.67 -15.31 -3.62
CA LYS A 113 -12.53 -15.81 -4.70
C LYS A 113 -12.65 -14.84 -5.89
N ALA A 114 -12.81 -13.55 -5.63
CA ALA A 114 -13.01 -12.57 -6.70
C ALA A 114 -11.74 -12.28 -7.49
N THR A 115 -10.55 -12.56 -6.96
CA THR A 115 -9.27 -12.28 -7.63
C THR A 115 -8.52 -13.54 -8.06
N ARG A 116 -8.99 -14.74 -7.68
CA ARG A 116 -8.31 -16.00 -7.95
C ARG A 116 -8.06 -16.23 -9.45
N HIS A 117 -8.99 -15.82 -10.30
CA HIS A 117 -8.87 -15.91 -11.76
C HIS A 117 -7.77 -15.01 -12.35
N LEU A 118 -7.30 -14.02 -11.60
CA LEU A 118 -6.19 -13.15 -12.00
C LEU A 118 -4.82 -13.75 -11.66
N ALA A 119 -4.76 -14.76 -10.79
CA ALA A 119 -3.50 -15.34 -10.33
C ALA A 119 -2.69 -15.98 -11.46
N ASP A 120 -3.37 -16.54 -12.47
CA ASP A 120 -2.70 -17.14 -13.63
C ASP A 120 -2.00 -16.06 -14.47
N ARG A 121 -2.61 -14.87 -14.61
CA ARG A 121 -2.01 -13.71 -15.30
C ARG A 121 -0.85 -13.12 -14.52
N ALA A 122 -0.96 -13.07 -13.19
CA ALA A 122 0.08 -12.55 -12.31
C ALA A 122 1.40 -13.34 -12.41
N ASN A 123 1.33 -14.67 -12.57
CA ASN A 123 2.52 -15.50 -12.74
C ASN A 123 3.32 -15.17 -14.01
N PHE A 124 2.68 -14.72 -15.09
CA PHE A 124 3.39 -14.33 -16.32
C PHE A 124 4.07 -12.96 -16.20
N ALA A 125 3.51 -12.05 -15.40
CA ALA A 125 4.07 -10.72 -15.18
C ALA A 125 5.32 -10.71 -14.28
N GLU A 126 5.56 -11.78 -13.51
CA GLU A 126 6.74 -11.95 -12.65
C GLU A 126 7.94 -12.59 -13.39
N ALA A 127 7.69 -13.18 -14.57
CA ALA A 127 8.69 -13.90 -15.38
C ALA A 127 9.30 -13.07 -16.53
N ALA A 128 8.96 -11.78 -16.63
CA ALA A 128 9.42 -10.85 -17.67
C ALA A 128 10.12 -9.64 -17.04
#